data_AF-A0A3B9BIM3-F1
#
_entry.id   AF-A0A3B9BIM3-F1
#
_cell.length_a   1.000
_cell.length_b   1.000
_cell.length_c   1.000
_cell.angle_alpha   90.00
_cell.angle_beta   90.00
_cell.angle_gamma   90.00
#
_symmetry.space_group_name_H-M   'P 1'
#
loop_
_entity.id
_entity.type
_entity.pdbx_description
1 polymer ?
#
loop_
_entity_poly.entity_id
_entity_poly.type
_entity_poly.pdbx_seq_one_letter_code
_entity_poly.pdbx_strand_id
1 'polypeptide(L)'
;SRSAGRVQSVALRLICERELEIESFVAREYWTVEADFGTGGSQPLTARLTRLDGQKVEKFTLGSAAAAEAAKARILTRDYAVAQVESKPTQRHPQPPFTTSTLQQEAARKLGFSASRTMQVAQRLYEGVDIDGETVGLITYMRT
;
A
#
# COMPACT_ATOMS: atom_id res chain seq x y z
N SER A 1 -11.73 -22.92 27.36
CA SER A 1 -10.36 -23.42 27.62
C SER A 1 -9.36 -22.42 27.08
N ARG A 2 -8.35 -22.00 27.85
CA ARG A 2 -7.24 -21.19 27.31
C ARG A 2 -6.20 -22.18 26.77
N SER A 3 -6.01 -22.23 25.46
CA SER A 3 -4.97 -23.08 24.84
C SER A 3 -3.67 -22.29 24.71
N ALA A 4 -2.58 -22.82 25.25
CA ALA A 4 -1.24 -22.25 25.08
C ALA A 4 -0.52 -22.96 23.92
N GLY A 5 -0.08 -22.21 22.91
CA GLY A 5 0.67 -22.74 21.78
C GLY A 5 1.75 -21.74 21.34
N ARG A 6 3.00 -22.22 21.14
CA ARG A 6 4.16 -21.36 20.81
C ARG A 6 3.94 -20.50 19.57
N VAL A 7 3.29 -21.03 18.54
CA VAL A 7 3.02 -20.29 17.30
C VAL A 7 1.72 -19.49 17.38
N GLN A 8 0.66 -20.10 17.94
CA GLN A 8 -0.67 -19.49 18.03
C GLN A 8 -0.67 -18.24 18.92
N SER A 9 0.06 -18.28 20.04
CA SER A 9 0.17 -17.14 20.96
C SER A 9 0.91 -15.95 20.33
N VAL A 10 1.97 -16.20 19.55
CA VAL A 10 2.70 -15.14 18.82
C VAL A 10 1.83 -14.52 17.74
N ALA A 11 1.10 -15.35 16.96
CA ALA A 11 0.18 -14.84 15.94
C ALA A 11 -0.94 -13.98 16.55
N LEU A 12 -1.53 -14.42 17.66
CA LEU A 12 -2.53 -13.64 18.39
C LEU A 12 -1.94 -12.33 18.92
N ARG A 13 -0.73 -12.37 19.47
CA ARG A 13 -0.05 -11.18 19.99
C ARG A 13 0.11 -10.10 18.93
N LEU A 14 0.50 -10.45 17.70
CA LEU A 14 0.65 -9.47 16.61
C LEU A 14 -0.66 -8.74 16.29
N ILE A 15 -1.79 -9.44 16.35
CA ILE A 15 -3.11 -8.82 16.12
C ILE A 15 -3.46 -7.89 17.28
N CYS A 16 -3.27 -8.34 18.52
CA CYS A 16 -3.53 -7.52 19.71
C CYS A 16 -2.63 -6.27 19.75
N GLU A 17 -1.34 -6.40 19.43
CA GLU A 17 -0.41 -5.26 19.37
C GLU A 17 -0.86 -4.24 18.32
N ARG A 18 -1.27 -4.68 17.13
CA ARG A 18 -1.80 -3.78 16.10
C ARG A 18 -3.10 -3.11 16.54
N GLU A 19 -3.98 -3.81 17.24
CA GLU A 19 -5.23 -3.22 17.75
C GLU A 19 -4.93 -2.15 18.80
N LEU A 20 -4.01 -2.42 19.74
CA LEU A 20 -3.56 -1.44 20.73
C LEU A 20 -2.90 -0.22 20.09
N GLU A 21 -2.14 -0.39 19.01
CA GLU A 21 -1.61 0.72 18.20
C GLU A 21 -2.73 1.58 17.60
N ILE A 22 -3.81 0.94 17.12
CA ILE A 22 -4.98 1.64 16.55
C ILE A 22 -5.76 2.36 17.65
N GLU A 23 -6.00 1.72 18.80
CA GLU A 23 -6.71 2.33 19.94
C GLU A 23 -5.95 3.51 20.54
N SER A 24 -4.61 3.44 20.58
CA SER A 24 -3.75 4.52 21.08
C SER A 24 -3.46 5.60 20.04
N PHE A 25 -3.93 5.45 18.79
CA PHE A 25 -3.69 6.41 17.74
C PHE A 25 -4.48 7.70 17.96
N VAL A 26 -3.76 8.80 18.24
CA VAL A 26 -4.34 10.15 18.31
C VAL A 26 -4.21 10.82 16.95
N ALA A 27 -5.33 10.96 16.24
CA ALA A 27 -5.38 11.66 14.97
C ALA A 27 -4.96 13.13 15.14
N ARG A 28 -4.07 13.60 14.27
CA ARG A 28 -3.59 14.99 14.24
C ARG A 28 -3.94 15.61 12.91
N GLU A 29 -4.58 16.77 12.97
CA GLU A 29 -4.86 17.58 11.79
C GLU A 29 -3.55 18.07 11.16
N TYR A 30 -3.52 18.04 9.84
CA TYR A 30 -2.48 18.66 9.04
C TYR A 30 -3.00 19.00 7.65
N TRP A 31 -2.38 19.98 7.04
CA TRP A 31 -2.78 20.52 5.75
C TRP A 31 -1.63 20.44 4.77
N THR A 32 -1.97 20.40 3.48
CA THR A 32 -1.00 20.58 2.41
C THR A 32 -1.54 21.56 1.40
N VAL A 33 -0.64 22.30 0.77
CA VAL A 33 -0.99 23.27 -0.26
C VAL A 33 -0.56 22.72 -1.61
N GLU A 34 -1.51 22.64 -2.53
CA GLU A 34 -1.31 22.26 -3.93
C GLU A 34 -1.62 23.47 -4.81
N ALA A 35 -0.92 23.57 -5.93
CA ALA A 35 -1.10 24.64 -6.91
C ALA A 35 -1.10 24.05 -8.31
N ASP A 36 -2.04 24.52 -9.13
CA ASP A 36 -2.14 24.16 -10.54
C ASP A 36 -1.38 25.20 -11.37
N PHE A 37 -0.37 24.74 -12.08
CA PHE A 37 0.44 25.55 -12.98
C PHE A 37 -0.06 25.37 -14.41
N GLY A 38 -0.44 26.49 -15.04
CA GLY A 38 -0.71 26.51 -16.48
C GLY A 38 0.54 26.07 -17.23
N THR A 39 0.41 25.05 -18.06
CA THR A 39 1.44 24.68 -19.03
C THR A 39 1.04 25.25 -20.39
N GLY A 40 1.98 25.41 -21.32
CA GLY A 40 1.64 25.82 -22.70
C GLY A 40 0.76 24.80 -23.46
N GLY A 41 0.41 23.67 -22.85
CA GLY A 41 -0.50 22.64 -23.35
C GLY A 41 -1.87 22.66 -22.66
N SER A 42 -2.70 21.64 -22.91
CA SER A 42 -4.09 21.59 -22.43
C SER A 42 -4.25 21.11 -20.98
N GLN A 43 -3.23 20.51 -20.38
CA GLN A 43 -3.31 19.98 -19.01
C GLN A 43 -2.48 20.81 -18.04
N PRO A 44 -3.07 21.24 -16.90
CA PRO A 44 -2.32 21.90 -15.84
C PRO A 44 -1.38 20.90 -15.15
N LEU A 45 -0.25 21.41 -14.65
CA LEU A 45 0.66 20.68 -13.80
C LEU A 45 0.31 20.97 -12.34
N THR A 46 -0.26 20.00 -11.62
CA THR A 46 -0.46 20.12 -10.18
C THR A 46 0.85 19.86 -9.44
N ALA A 47 1.30 20.79 -8.61
CA ALA A 47 2.46 20.62 -7.74
C ALA A 47 2.14 20.92 -6.28
N ARG A 48 2.82 20.22 -5.38
CA ARG A 48 2.67 20.36 -3.93
C ARG A 48 3.77 21.25 -3.35
N LEU A 49 3.42 22.08 -2.37
CA LEU A 49 4.38 22.88 -1.61
C LEU A 49 5.36 21.98 -0.85
N THR A 50 6.66 22.07 -1.18
CA THR A 50 7.73 21.30 -0.53
C THR A 50 8.64 22.13 0.36
N ARG A 51 8.69 23.45 0.14
CA ARG A 51 9.47 24.39 0.94
C ARG A 51 8.71 25.71 1.12
N LEU A 52 8.74 26.25 2.33
CA LEU A 52 8.16 27.54 2.69
C LEU A 52 9.19 28.32 3.50
N ASP A 53 9.48 29.57 3.10
CA ASP A 53 10.45 30.44 3.78
C ASP A 53 11.82 29.79 4.04
N GLY A 54 12.31 29.03 3.05
CA GLY A 54 13.59 28.31 3.10
C GLY A 54 13.56 26.98 3.87
N GLN A 55 12.50 26.72 4.63
CA GLN A 55 12.32 25.49 5.41
C GLN A 55 11.57 24.43 4.61
N LYS A 56 11.90 23.16 4.84
CA LYS A 56 11.19 22.03 4.23
C LYS A 56 9.81 21.90 4.88
N VAL A 57 8.79 21.73 4.05
CA VAL A 57 7.44 21.39 4.50
C VAL A 57 7.38 19.89 4.73
N GLU A 58 7.18 19.50 5.98
CA GLU A 58 6.94 18.14 6.43
C GLU A 58 5.46 17.91 6.74
N LYS A 59 5.09 16.67 7.09
CA LYS A 59 3.70 16.27 7.29
C LYS A 59 2.92 17.18 8.25
N PHE A 60 3.54 17.68 9.32
CA PHE A 60 2.89 18.49 10.35
C PHE A 60 3.32 19.96 10.36
N THR A 61 4.03 20.43 9.33
CA THR A 61 4.46 21.83 9.24
C THR A 61 3.26 22.77 9.16
N LEU A 62 2.21 22.39 8.42
CA LEU A 62 0.95 23.13 8.34
C LEU A 62 -0.09 22.43 9.22
N GLY A 63 -0.01 22.65 10.53
CA GLY A 63 -0.88 21.98 11.51
C GLY A 63 -2.30 22.53 11.63
N SER A 64 -2.66 23.58 10.90
CA SER A 64 -3.99 24.21 10.97
C SER A 64 -4.38 24.85 9.65
N ALA A 65 -5.69 25.03 9.44
CA ALA A 65 -6.24 25.73 8.28
C ALA A 65 -5.68 27.15 8.13
N ALA A 66 -5.53 27.87 9.25
CA ALA A 66 -4.97 29.22 9.26
C ALA A 66 -3.51 29.24 8.76
N ALA A 67 -2.68 28.27 9.16
CA ALA A 67 -1.31 28.14 8.68
C ALA A 67 -1.27 27.83 7.18
N ALA A 68 -2.19 26.97 6.70
CA ALA A 68 -2.30 26.63 5.29
C ALA A 68 -2.75 27.81 4.41
N GLU A 69 -3.76 28.58 4.85
CA GLU A 69 -4.22 29.78 4.14
C GLU A 69 -3.15 30.88 4.13
N ALA A 70 -2.40 31.04 5.22
CA ALA A 70 -1.25 31.95 5.26
C ALA A 70 -0.14 31.53 4.28
N ALA A 71 0.15 30.23 4.19
CA ALA A 71 1.10 29.70 3.22
C ALA A 71 0.61 29.91 1.78
N LYS A 72 -0.66 29.62 1.51
CA LYS A 72 -1.33 29.84 0.21
C LYS A 72 -1.23 31.31 -0.22
N ALA A 73 -1.55 32.26 0.65
CA ALA A 73 -1.48 33.68 0.34
C ALA A 73 -0.06 34.13 -0.06
N ARG A 74 0.98 33.58 0.59
CA ARG A 74 2.39 33.89 0.27
C ARG A 74 2.87 33.31 -1.05
N ILE A 75 2.36 32.14 -1.44
CA ILE A 75 2.77 31.48 -2.67
C ILE A 75 2.01 32.01 -3.89
N LEU A 76 0.76 32.46 -3.71
CA LEU A 76 -0.08 32.96 -4.81
C LEU A 76 0.49 34.22 -5.47
N THR A 77 1.24 35.03 -4.72
CA THR A 77 1.78 36.32 -5.18
C THR A 77 3.17 36.20 -5.81
N ARG A 78 3.65 34.98 -6.10
CA ARG A 78 4.99 34.74 -6.62
C ARG A 78 4.95 34.15 -8.02
N ASP A 79 5.97 34.47 -8.80
CA ASP A 79 6.25 33.80 -10.05
C ASP A 79 7.06 32.52 -9.81
N TYR A 80 6.79 31.50 -10.62
CA TYR A 80 7.42 30.20 -10.53
C TYR A 80 8.13 29.86 -11.83
N ALA A 81 9.27 29.19 -11.71
CA ALA A 81 10.01 28.63 -12.82
C ALA A 81 10.35 27.17 -12.50
N VAL A 82 10.48 26.35 -13.55
CA VAL A 82 10.92 24.96 -13.41
C VAL A 82 12.39 24.97 -13.00
N ALA A 83 12.69 24.52 -11.78
CA ALA A 83 14.06 24.45 -11.27
C ALA A 83 14.83 23.24 -11.83
N GLN A 84 14.15 22.12 -12.04
CA GLN A 84 14.77 20.87 -12.50
C GLN A 84 13.72 19.96 -13.17
N VAL A 85 14.10 19.30 -14.25
CA VAL A 85 13.34 18.21 -14.88
C VAL A 85 14.23 16.98 -14.91
N GLU A 86 13.74 15.86 -14.39
CA GLU A 86 14.47 14.60 -14.39
C GLU A 86 13.61 13.49 -15.01
N SER A 87 14.18 12.77 -15.98
CA SER A 87 13.57 11.59 -16.58
C SER A 87 14.47 10.39 -16.33
N LYS A 88 13.94 9.39 -15.62
CA LYS A 88 14.67 8.16 -15.28
C LYS A 88 13.92 6.95 -15.84
N PRO A 89 14.56 6.10 -16.64
CA PRO A 89 13.96 4.84 -17.04
C PRO A 89 13.76 3.96 -15.79
N THR A 90 12.55 3.42 -15.62
CA THR A 90 12.24 2.43 -14.59
C THR A 90 11.99 1.09 -15.27
N GLN A 91 12.66 0.04 -14.81
CA GLN A 91 12.37 -1.33 -15.21
C GLN A 91 11.56 -2.02 -14.10
N ARG A 92 10.52 -2.75 -14.49
CA ARG A 92 9.74 -3.58 -13.57
C ARG A 92 9.83 -5.03 -14.02
N HIS A 93 10.42 -5.86 -13.18
CA HIS A 93 10.49 -7.30 -13.41
C HIS A 93 9.15 -7.97 -13.07
N PRO A 94 8.82 -9.09 -13.75
CA PRO A 94 7.65 -9.89 -13.39
C PRO A 94 7.81 -10.45 -11.97
N GLN A 95 6.67 -10.72 -11.32
CA GLN A 95 6.68 -11.39 -10.03
C GLN A 95 7.18 -12.83 -10.18
N PRO A 96 7.89 -13.38 -9.19
CA PRO A 96 8.31 -14.77 -9.23
C PRO A 96 7.11 -15.73 -9.22
N PRO A 97 7.31 -17.00 -9.60
CA PRO A 97 6.32 -18.05 -9.38
C PRO A 97 5.89 -18.13 -7.91
N PHE A 98 4.68 -18.64 -7.67
CA PHE A 98 4.15 -18.71 -6.32
C PHE A 98 4.91 -19.68 -5.41
N THR A 99 5.28 -19.20 -4.23
CA THR A 99 5.47 -20.01 -3.01
C THR A 99 4.13 -20.18 -2.29
N THR A 100 4.09 -21.09 -1.30
CA THR A 100 2.90 -21.29 -0.44
C THR A 100 2.36 -19.98 0.13
N SER A 101 3.25 -19.14 0.67
CA SER A 101 2.87 -17.88 1.34
C SER A 101 2.33 -16.84 0.35
N THR A 102 2.99 -16.69 -0.80
CA THR A 102 2.57 -15.72 -1.83
C THR A 102 1.28 -16.12 -2.53
N LEU A 103 1.04 -17.43 -2.70
CA LEU A 103 -0.25 -17.94 -3.21
C LEU A 103 -1.38 -17.59 -2.24
N GLN A 104 -1.20 -17.84 -0.95
CA GLN A 104 -2.19 -17.53 0.08
C GLN A 104 -2.47 -16.03 0.15
N GLN A 105 -1.44 -15.19 0.10
CA GLN A 105 -1.57 -13.73 0.10
C GLN A 105 -2.34 -13.21 -1.12
N GLU A 106 -1.99 -13.67 -2.32
CA GLU A 106 -2.68 -13.23 -3.55
C GLU A 106 -4.11 -13.76 -3.64
N ALA A 107 -4.37 -14.99 -3.17
CA ALA A 107 -5.73 -15.53 -3.09
C ALA A 107 -6.60 -14.77 -2.08
N ALA A 108 -6.05 -14.38 -0.93
CA ALA A 108 -6.75 -13.52 0.02
C ALA A 108 -7.06 -12.15 -0.59
N ARG A 109 -6.08 -11.52 -1.25
CA ARG A 109 -6.21 -10.18 -1.84
C ARG A 109 -7.18 -10.15 -3.03
N LYS A 110 -7.13 -11.13 -3.92
CA LYS A 110 -7.88 -11.13 -5.19
C LYS A 110 -9.19 -11.91 -5.14
N LEU A 111 -9.24 -12.99 -4.38
CA LEU A 111 -10.38 -13.93 -4.36
C LEU A 111 -11.11 -13.93 -3.01
N GLY A 112 -10.60 -13.24 -1.99
CA GLY A 112 -11.18 -13.23 -0.64
C GLY A 112 -11.09 -14.57 0.08
N PHE A 113 -10.18 -15.47 -0.35
CA PHE A 113 -10.05 -16.79 0.27
C PHE A 113 -9.25 -16.71 1.57
N SER A 114 -9.72 -17.39 2.61
CA SER A 114 -8.90 -17.64 3.80
C SER A 114 -7.73 -18.58 3.45
N ALA A 115 -6.65 -18.53 4.23
CA ALA A 115 -5.50 -19.42 4.03
C ALA A 115 -5.92 -20.90 3.99
N SER A 116 -6.84 -21.32 4.87
CA SER A 116 -7.37 -22.69 4.89
C SER A 116 -8.12 -23.05 3.59
N ARG A 117 -8.96 -22.14 3.07
CA ARG A 117 -9.70 -22.38 1.83
C ARG A 117 -8.75 -22.48 0.64
N THR A 118 -7.76 -21.60 0.55
CA THR A 118 -6.73 -21.64 -0.49
C THR A 118 -5.98 -22.97 -0.47
N MET A 119 -5.56 -23.43 0.71
CA MET A 119 -4.84 -24.72 0.82
C MET A 119 -5.73 -25.92 0.51
N GLN A 120 -7.02 -25.89 0.87
CA GLN A 120 -7.95 -26.96 0.52
C GLN A 120 -8.15 -27.07 -1.00
N VAL A 121 -8.29 -25.94 -1.69
CA VAL A 121 -8.41 -25.90 -3.16
C VAL A 121 -7.12 -26.37 -3.80
N ALA A 122 -5.97 -25.85 -3.35
CA ALA A 122 -4.67 -26.26 -3.87
C ALA A 122 -4.38 -27.74 -3.66
N GLN A 123 -4.77 -28.31 -2.51
CA GLN A 123 -4.66 -29.76 -2.26
C GLN A 123 -5.43 -30.57 -3.31
N ARG A 124 -6.69 -30.20 -3.59
CA ARG A 124 -7.50 -30.87 -4.63
C ARG A 124 -6.88 -30.74 -6.02
N LEU A 125 -6.37 -29.56 -6.36
CA LEU A 125 -5.70 -29.36 -7.66
C LEU A 125 -4.40 -30.17 -7.79
N TYR A 126 -3.70 -30.42 -6.68
CA TYR A 126 -2.49 -31.23 -6.65
C TYR A 126 -2.80 -32.74 -6.71
N GLU A 127 -3.75 -33.21 -5.90
CA GLU A 127 -4.18 -34.62 -5.87
C GLU A 127 -4.90 -35.05 -7.15
N GLY A 128 -5.56 -34.09 -7.80
CA GLY A 128 -6.16 -34.23 -9.11
C GLY A 128 -7.64 -33.94 -9.12
N VAL A 129 -8.12 -33.59 -10.30
CA VAL A 129 -9.55 -33.43 -10.61
C VAL A 129 -9.89 -34.33 -11.79
N ASP A 130 -11.10 -34.90 -11.79
CA ASP A 130 -11.56 -35.74 -12.89
C ASP A 130 -11.87 -34.89 -14.12
N ILE A 131 -11.16 -35.13 -15.20
CA ILE A 131 -11.31 -34.48 -16.50
C ILE A 131 -11.35 -35.59 -17.55
N ASP A 132 -12.41 -35.64 -18.35
CA ASP A 132 -12.60 -36.62 -19.43
C ASP A 132 -12.44 -38.09 -19.01
N GLY A 133 -12.75 -38.40 -17.74
CA GLY A 133 -12.68 -39.76 -17.18
C GLY A 133 -11.32 -40.13 -16.59
N GLU A 134 -10.35 -39.22 -16.61
CA GLU A 134 -9.02 -39.39 -16.00
C GLU A 134 -8.81 -38.38 -14.86
N THR A 135 -8.20 -38.84 -13.77
CA THR A 135 -7.82 -37.96 -12.65
C THR A 135 -6.49 -37.28 -12.96
N VAL A 136 -6.50 -35.96 -13.16
CA VAL A 136 -5.31 -35.18 -13.57
C VAL A 136 -4.92 -34.15 -12.51
N GLY A 137 -3.65 -34.19 -12.07
CA GLY A 137 -3.04 -33.15 -11.23
C GLY A 137 -2.75 -31.87 -12.02
N LEU A 138 -3.34 -30.74 -11.60
CA LEU A 138 -3.28 -29.47 -12.34
C LEU A 138 -2.17 -28.53 -11.86
N ILE A 139 -1.60 -28.75 -10.67
CA ILE A 139 -0.53 -27.93 -10.11
C ILE A 139 0.57 -28.80 -9.52
N THR A 140 1.75 -28.21 -9.30
CA THR A 140 2.83 -28.83 -8.52
C THR A 140 2.54 -28.76 -7.01
N TYR A 141 3.41 -29.37 -6.21
CA TYR A 141 3.26 -29.39 -4.76
C TYR A 141 3.17 -27.96 -4.18
N MET A 142 2.10 -27.70 -3.44
CA MET A 142 1.69 -26.37 -2.96
C MET A 142 2.22 -26.00 -1.58
N ARG A 143 2.98 -26.89 -0.92
CA ARG A 143 3.65 -26.62 0.36
C ARG A 143 5.16 -26.53 0.14
N THR A 144 5.55 -25.53 -0.64
CA THR A 144 6.92 -25.19 -1.03
C THR A 144 7.32 -23.82 -0.51
#